data_AF-A0A6C0DX90-F1
#
_entry.id   AF-A0A6C0DX90-F1
#
_cell.length_a   1.000
_cell.length_b   1.000
_cell.length_c   1.000
_cell.angle_alpha   90.00
_cell.angle_beta   90.00
_cell.angle_gamma   90.00
#
_symmetry.space_group_name_H-M   'P 1'
#
loop_
_entity.id
_entity.type
_entity.pdbx_description
1 polymer ?
#
loop_
_entity_poly.entity_id
_entity_poly.type
_entity_poly.pdbx_seq_one_letter_code
_entity_poly.pdbx_strand_id
1 'polypeptide(L)'
;MYYNNNQFKMSYSKNSTTTTTTTKKVLEYSEWNPKQHKFMAPKVTDKGGKSVFLLSTQTSRSLHVNTPLMMTWGVADFANDDGTSDGRFKITLNFPNPEYKTADTDVFLAKMIEFQSSIIDDAVTFSELWFGKKKSRELVEDSFFPFIKYPKVKDVSGKSTGIADTSRPPSISAKVPRYENPDGSVRWEIDLFDTNYNQIFPSSDPDVTPVDLIPKLSKIACTLQCTGIWVGGKGWGLTWKIIGAVVKQRIQEDVRGVCHIKLTDTDKKELNSSMSPENEEREPESEPVARAPVKKVSVIQTAVEDSDDEVETKTSAAIQEPDTESTPEPEVEPVSEAKPAVTEAKPEPVAEVPKKVVKKVVKKKE
;
A
#
# COMPACT_ATOMS: atom_id res chain seq x y z
N MET A 1 84.82 5.72 -10.89
CA MET A 1 84.11 5.22 -9.68
C MET A 1 82.78 5.97 -9.62
N TYR A 2 81.75 5.46 -10.29
CA TYR A 2 80.58 4.80 -9.68
C TYR A 2 79.92 5.64 -8.57
N TYR A 3 78.79 6.29 -8.86
CA TYR A 3 77.47 5.78 -8.43
C TYR A 3 76.30 6.58 -9.05
N ASN A 4 75.45 5.79 -9.73
CA ASN A 4 74.06 5.92 -10.16
C ASN A 4 73.23 7.18 -9.80
N ASN A 5 72.65 7.80 -10.83
CA ASN A 5 71.38 8.54 -10.72
C ASN A 5 70.33 7.85 -11.61
N ASN A 6 69.52 7.00 -11.00
CA ASN A 6 68.47 6.22 -11.66
C ASN A 6 67.22 7.11 -11.86
N GLN A 7 66.89 7.42 -13.11
CA GLN A 7 65.71 8.21 -13.45
C GLN A 7 64.43 7.39 -13.29
N PHE A 8 63.60 7.76 -12.31
CA PHE A 8 62.24 7.26 -12.17
C PHE A 8 61.32 7.98 -13.16
N LYS A 9 60.87 7.28 -14.21
CA LYS A 9 59.77 7.71 -15.07
C LYS A 9 58.46 7.62 -14.28
N MET A 10 57.86 8.77 -14.00
CA MET A 10 56.55 8.88 -13.38
C MET A 10 55.48 8.80 -14.49
N SER A 11 54.97 7.60 -14.74
CA SER A 11 53.80 7.39 -15.60
C SER A 11 52.54 7.81 -14.85
N TYR A 12 51.89 8.89 -15.29
CA TYR A 12 50.56 9.29 -14.83
C TYR A 12 49.53 8.22 -15.22
N SER A 13 49.10 7.40 -14.25
CA SER A 13 47.87 6.61 -14.37
C SER A 13 46.68 7.55 -14.18
N LYS A 14 45.96 7.87 -15.27
CA LYS A 14 44.61 8.40 -15.17
C LYS A 14 43.72 7.28 -14.64
N ASN A 15 43.48 7.27 -13.34
CA ASN A 15 42.43 6.44 -12.76
C ASN A 15 41.07 7.01 -13.20
N SER A 16 40.60 6.55 -14.35
CA SER A 16 39.19 6.59 -14.71
C SER A 16 38.44 5.76 -13.68
N THR A 17 37.91 6.41 -12.65
CA THR A 17 36.94 5.81 -11.74
C THR A 17 35.67 5.57 -12.55
N THR A 18 35.61 4.43 -13.24
CA THR A 18 34.37 3.93 -13.82
C THR A 18 33.49 3.53 -12.64
N THR A 19 32.60 4.42 -12.24
CA THR A 19 31.57 4.14 -11.25
C THR A 19 30.66 3.06 -11.85
N THR A 20 30.89 1.81 -11.48
CA THR A 20 29.96 0.73 -11.76
C THR A 20 28.72 1.01 -10.91
N THR A 21 27.75 1.73 -11.46
CA THR A 21 26.47 2.01 -10.82
C THR A 21 25.70 0.69 -10.68
N THR A 22 25.90 0.00 -9.56
CA THR A 22 24.98 -1.04 -9.12
C THR A 22 23.60 -0.40 -9.05
N THR A 23 22.72 -0.72 -10.00
CA THR A 23 21.37 -0.14 -10.06
C THR A 23 20.61 -0.57 -8.81
N LYS A 24 20.47 0.35 -7.84
CA LYS A 24 19.67 0.13 -6.63
C LYS A 24 18.26 -0.26 -7.06
N LYS A 25 17.78 -1.44 -6.61
CA LYS A 25 16.43 -1.93 -6.95
C LYS A 25 15.33 -1.16 -6.22
N VAL A 26 15.64 -0.68 -5.02
CA VAL A 26 14.77 0.15 -4.18
C VAL A 26 15.45 1.50 -3.99
N LEU A 27 14.71 2.59 -4.20
CA LEU A 27 15.19 3.94 -3.98
C LEU A 27 14.98 4.34 -2.52
N GLU A 28 15.97 4.99 -1.96
CA GLU A 28 15.80 5.65 -0.67
C GLU A 28 14.93 6.90 -0.84
N TYR A 29 14.03 7.19 0.10
CA TYR A 29 13.21 8.41 0.05
C TYR A 29 14.08 9.66 -0.09
N SER A 30 15.28 9.69 0.49
CA SER A 30 16.23 10.81 0.42
C SER A 30 16.86 11.00 -0.98
N GLU A 31 17.07 9.92 -1.73
CA GLU A 31 17.68 9.90 -3.07
C GLU A 31 16.66 9.87 -4.23
N TRP A 32 15.39 9.54 -3.93
CA TRP A 32 14.34 9.46 -4.93
C TRP A 32 14.05 10.83 -5.58
N ASN A 33 13.98 10.87 -6.91
CA ASN A 33 13.55 12.05 -7.66
C ASN A 33 12.11 11.83 -8.18
N PRO A 34 11.12 12.58 -7.66
CA PRO A 34 9.71 12.46 -8.05
C PRO A 34 9.40 12.71 -9.53
N LYS A 35 10.28 13.37 -10.29
CA LYS A 35 10.03 13.67 -11.72
C LYS A 35 10.64 12.65 -12.67
N GLN A 36 11.40 11.69 -12.14
CA GLN A 36 12.14 10.71 -12.94
C GLN A 36 11.35 9.41 -13.10
N HIS A 37 10.26 9.50 -13.85
CA HIS A 37 9.40 8.38 -14.22
C HIS A 37 8.96 8.44 -15.68
N LYS A 38 8.51 7.29 -16.18
CA LYS A 38 7.92 7.12 -17.50
C LYS A 38 6.73 6.18 -17.42
N PHE A 39 5.81 6.33 -18.36
CA PHE A 39 4.59 5.52 -18.43
C PHE A 39 4.69 4.51 -19.56
N MET A 40 4.11 3.34 -19.33
CA MET A 40 3.85 2.37 -20.40
C MET A 40 2.54 2.71 -21.12
N ALA A 41 2.30 2.08 -22.27
CA ALA A 41 1.02 2.21 -22.96
C ALA A 41 -0.14 1.74 -22.05
N PRO A 42 -1.29 2.43 -22.03
CA PRO A 42 -2.45 1.99 -21.27
C PRO A 42 -2.93 0.61 -21.72
N LYS A 43 -3.22 -0.25 -20.75
CA LYS A 43 -3.85 -1.55 -20.96
C LYS A 43 -5.29 -1.48 -20.50
N VAL A 44 -6.23 -1.93 -21.33
CA VAL A 44 -7.63 -2.09 -20.94
C VAL A 44 -7.75 -3.28 -19.98
N THR A 45 -8.42 -3.07 -18.86
CA THR A 45 -8.71 -4.08 -17.85
C THR A 45 -10.02 -4.78 -18.17
N ASP A 46 -10.23 -5.99 -17.64
CA ASP A 46 -11.43 -6.80 -17.90
C ASP A 46 -12.73 -6.09 -17.50
N LYS A 47 -12.66 -5.12 -16.58
CA LYS A 47 -13.78 -4.30 -16.10
C LYS A 47 -13.99 -3.02 -16.93
N GLY A 48 -13.38 -2.90 -18.10
CA GLY A 48 -13.50 -1.74 -19.00
C GLY A 48 -12.73 -0.49 -18.57
N GLY A 49 -12.07 -0.49 -17.40
CA GLY A 49 -11.13 0.56 -17.00
C GLY A 49 -9.79 0.45 -17.73
N LYS A 50 -8.93 1.46 -17.60
CA LYS A 50 -7.54 1.41 -18.10
C LYS A 50 -6.54 1.37 -16.94
N SER A 51 -5.44 0.67 -17.15
CA SER A 51 -4.29 0.64 -16.24
C SER A 51 -3.03 1.08 -16.98
N VAL A 52 -2.24 1.94 -16.37
CA VAL A 52 -1.00 2.49 -16.91
C VAL A 52 0.12 2.20 -15.93
N PHE A 53 1.09 1.37 -16.34
CA PHE A 53 2.24 1.07 -15.50
C PHE A 53 3.22 2.24 -15.48
N LEU A 54 3.74 2.53 -14.29
CA LEU A 54 4.77 3.54 -14.06
C LEU A 54 6.12 2.87 -13.80
N LEU A 55 7.15 3.34 -14.50
CA LEU A 55 8.53 2.93 -14.34
C LEU A 55 9.38 4.12 -13.87
N SER A 56 10.27 3.90 -12.92
CA SER A 56 11.29 4.88 -12.57
C SER A 56 12.38 4.90 -13.64
N THR A 57 12.78 6.08 -14.10
CA THR A 57 13.93 6.20 -15.00
C THR A 57 15.26 6.09 -14.24
N GLN A 58 15.26 6.32 -12.92
CA GLN A 58 16.44 6.11 -12.05
C GLN A 58 16.84 4.63 -11.99
N THR A 59 15.87 3.73 -11.82
CA THR A 59 16.12 2.29 -11.67
C THR A 59 15.85 1.51 -12.95
N SER A 60 15.23 2.14 -13.95
CA SER A 60 14.72 1.49 -15.17
C SER A 60 13.77 0.31 -14.89
N ARG A 61 13.09 0.33 -13.74
CA ARG A 61 12.17 -0.71 -13.25
C ARG A 61 10.92 -0.07 -12.65
N SER A 62 9.98 -0.90 -12.18
CA SER A 62 8.85 -0.40 -11.38
C SER A 62 9.38 0.40 -10.18
N LEU A 63 8.72 1.52 -9.87
CA LEU A 63 9.14 2.43 -8.82
C LEU A 63 8.95 1.77 -7.45
N HIS A 64 10.06 1.54 -6.74
CA HIS A 64 10.08 1.08 -5.36
C HIS A 64 10.80 2.13 -4.52
N VAL A 65 10.15 2.59 -3.46
CA VAL A 65 10.66 3.64 -2.57
C VAL A 65 10.50 3.17 -1.13
N ASN A 66 11.54 3.31 -0.31
CA ASN A 66 11.42 3.06 1.11
C ASN A 66 10.79 4.26 1.84
N THR A 67 10.20 4.03 3.00
CA THR A 67 9.65 5.09 3.84
C THR A 67 10.55 5.34 5.04
N PRO A 68 10.55 6.54 5.62
CA PRO A 68 11.01 6.73 6.99
C PRO A 68 10.11 5.93 7.96
N LEU A 69 10.43 6.01 9.25
CA LEU A 69 9.64 5.38 10.30
C LEU A 69 8.28 6.10 10.46
N MET A 70 7.20 5.43 10.06
CA MET A 70 5.84 6.00 9.98
C MET A 70 4.88 5.28 10.93
N MET A 71 3.93 6.01 11.51
CA MET A 71 2.85 5.43 12.32
C MET A 71 1.85 4.69 11.42
N THR A 72 1.35 3.55 11.88
CA THR A 72 0.28 2.77 11.23
C THR A 72 -0.77 2.30 12.24
N TRP A 73 -1.99 2.14 11.74
CA TRP A 73 -3.09 1.52 12.47
C TRP A 73 -3.16 0.00 12.31
N GLY A 74 -2.11 -0.61 11.74
CA GLY A 74 -2.09 -2.03 11.38
C GLY A 74 -2.65 -2.25 9.98
N VAL A 75 -2.82 -3.52 9.62
CA VAL A 75 -3.50 -3.89 8.38
C VAL A 75 -5.00 -3.88 8.61
N ALA A 76 -5.73 -3.12 7.80
CA ALA A 76 -7.17 -3.09 7.79
C ALA A 76 -7.71 -3.98 6.66
N ASP A 77 -8.68 -4.82 7.02
CA ASP A 77 -9.50 -5.57 6.08
C ASP A 77 -10.69 -4.71 5.63
N PHE A 78 -11.06 -4.79 4.37
CA PHE A 78 -12.30 -4.20 3.89
C PHE A 78 -13.40 -5.26 4.02
N ALA A 79 -14.36 -5.02 4.92
CA ALA A 79 -15.57 -5.81 5.00
C ALA A 79 -16.62 -5.28 4.02
N ASN A 80 -17.39 -6.18 3.42
CA ASN A 80 -18.62 -5.85 2.71
C ASN A 80 -19.73 -5.48 3.72
N ASP A 81 -20.86 -4.98 3.21
CA ASP A 81 -22.02 -4.57 4.03
C ASP A 81 -22.59 -5.71 4.91
N ASP A 82 -22.31 -6.96 4.55
CA ASP A 82 -22.70 -8.17 5.31
C ASP A 82 -21.66 -8.59 6.38
N GLY A 83 -20.60 -7.81 6.56
CA GLY A 83 -19.51 -8.08 7.50
C GLY A 83 -18.49 -9.11 7.00
N THR A 84 -18.64 -9.63 5.78
CA THR A 84 -17.67 -10.58 5.20
C THR A 84 -16.46 -9.85 4.62
N SER A 85 -15.26 -10.40 4.81
CA SER A 85 -14.04 -9.87 4.19
C SER A 85 -14.15 -9.89 2.66
N ASP A 86 -13.86 -8.76 2.02
CA ASP A 86 -13.77 -8.66 0.57
C ASP A 86 -12.41 -9.15 0.02
N GLY A 87 -11.51 -9.57 0.91
CA GLY A 87 -10.18 -10.08 0.60
C GLY A 87 -9.17 -9.01 0.21
N ARG A 88 -9.51 -7.71 0.28
CA ARG A 88 -8.64 -6.57 0.01
C ARG A 88 -8.15 -6.00 1.33
N PHE A 89 -6.84 -5.98 1.47
CA PHE A 89 -6.18 -5.48 2.67
C PHE A 89 -5.45 -4.17 2.35
N LYS A 90 -5.50 -3.21 3.28
CA LYS A 90 -4.79 -1.94 3.18
C LYS A 90 -4.01 -1.65 4.45
N ILE A 91 -2.91 -0.93 4.30
CA ILE A 91 -2.19 -0.31 5.40
C ILE A 91 -2.17 1.20 5.18
N THR A 92 -2.37 1.96 6.26
CA THR A 92 -2.30 3.42 6.23
C THR A 92 -1.08 3.88 7.01
N LEU A 93 -0.27 4.72 6.37
CA LEU A 93 0.90 5.35 6.95
C LEU A 93 0.56 6.82 7.21
N ASN A 94 0.61 7.20 8.48
CA ASN A 94 0.29 8.55 8.93
C ASN A 94 1.56 9.39 9.04
N PHE A 95 1.53 10.58 8.41
CA PHE A 95 2.56 11.56 8.67
C PHE A 95 2.40 12.10 10.10
N PRO A 96 3.51 12.35 10.81
CA PRO A 96 3.48 12.79 12.19
C PRO A 96 2.92 14.21 12.34
N ASN A 97 2.32 14.49 13.50
CA ASN A 97 1.96 15.85 13.90
C ASN A 97 3.22 16.72 14.10
N PRO A 98 3.09 18.06 14.13
CA PRO A 98 4.22 18.98 14.29
C PRO A 98 5.14 18.68 15.49
N GLU A 99 4.64 18.07 16.55
CA GLU A 99 5.40 17.72 17.75
C GLU A 99 6.29 16.48 17.56
N TYR A 100 5.94 15.60 16.61
CA TYR A 100 6.59 14.31 16.39
C TYR A 100 7.25 14.19 15.02
N LYS A 101 7.22 15.27 14.22
CA LYS A 101 7.81 15.27 12.89
C LYS A 101 9.33 15.22 12.94
N THR A 102 9.91 14.51 11.99
CA THR A 102 11.36 14.46 11.79
C THR A 102 11.70 15.06 10.43
N ALA A 103 12.98 15.42 10.24
CA ALA A 103 13.47 15.89 8.94
C ALA A 103 13.17 14.89 7.82
N ASP A 104 13.32 13.59 8.12
CA ASP A 104 13.06 12.51 7.17
C ASP A 104 11.60 12.42 6.75
N THR A 105 10.66 12.58 7.69
CA THR A 105 9.22 12.58 7.38
C THR A 105 8.81 13.80 6.57
N ASP A 106 9.41 14.97 6.83
CA ASP A 106 9.15 16.20 6.10
C ASP A 106 9.69 16.11 4.65
N VAL A 107 10.92 15.59 4.48
CA VAL A 107 11.51 15.32 3.14
C VAL A 107 10.66 14.34 2.36
N PHE A 108 10.24 13.25 2.99
CA PHE A 108 9.39 12.25 2.33
C PHE A 108 8.03 12.83 1.93
N LEU A 109 7.39 13.61 2.80
CA LEU A 109 6.10 14.26 2.49
C LEU A 109 6.24 15.22 1.30
N ALA A 110 7.27 16.06 1.31
CA ALA A 110 7.52 17.01 0.23
C ALA A 110 7.70 16.31 -1.12
N LYS A 111 8.44 15.19 -1.15
CA LYS A 111 8.62 14.38 -2.37
C LYS A 111 7.34 13.71 -2.83
N MET A 112 6.50 13.24 -1.90
CA MET A 112 5.20 12.66 -2.25
C MET A 112 4.28 13.72 -2.86
N ILE A 113 4.26 14.95 -2.32
CA ILE A 113 3.47 16.07 -2.87
C ILE A 113 3.99 16.45 -4.26
N GLU A 114 5.32 16.56 -4.44
CA GLU A 114 5.92 16.85 -5.74
C GLU A 114 5.59 15.74 -6.75
N PHE A 115 5.64 14.47 -6.33
CA PHE A 115 5.27 13.34 -7.17
C PHE A 115 3.81 13.45 -7.62
N GLN A 116 2.90 13.73 -6.69
CA GLN A 116 1.48 13.89 -7.01
C GLN A 116 1.25 15.00 -8.03
N SER A 117 1.87 16.16 -7.84
CA SER A 117 1.78 17.27 -8.79
C SER A 117 2.32 16.87 -10.17
N SER A 118 3.48 16.21 -10.22
CA SER A 118 4.06 15.75 -11.49
C SER A 118 3.15 14.77 -12.22
N ILE A 119 2.50 13.84 -11.51
CA ILE A 119 1.56 12.87 -12.11
C ILE A 119 0.33 13.57 -12.68
N ILE A 120 -0.16 14.63 -12.03
CA ILE A 120 -1.26 15.44 -12.54
C ILE A 120 -0.85 16.18 -13.83
N ASP A 121 0.36 16.77 -13.86
CA ASP A 121 0.91 17.44 -15.04
C ASP A 121 1.02 16.47 -16.23
N ASP A 122 1.51 15.26 -15.96
CA ASP A 122 1.61 14.21 -16.95
C ASP A 122 0.23 13.73 -17.42
N ALA A 123 -0.75 13.64 -16.53
CA ALA A 123 -2.12 13.26 -16.89
C ALA A 123 -2.77 14.26 -17.84
N VAL A 124 -2.47 15.56 -17.73
CA VAL A 124 -2.88 16.58 -18.70
C VAL A 124 -2.21 16.33 -20.05
N THR A 125 -0.89 16.09 -20.03
CA THR A 125 -0.09 15.84 -21.23
C THR A 125 -0.54 14.57 -21.98
N PHE A 126 -0.81 13.49 -21.26
CA PHE A 126 -1.28 12.20 -21.80
C PHE A 126 -2.81 12.07 -21.82
N SER A 127 -3.55 13.19 -21.71
CA SER A 127 -5.00 13.15 -21.51
C SER A 127 -5.75 12.44 -22.64
N GLU A 128 -5.35 12.63 -23.90
CA GLU A 128 -5.93 11.90 -25.03
C GLU A 128 -5.74 10.39 -24.92
N LEU A 129 -4.54 9.96 -24.53
CA LEU A 129 -4.20 8.54 -24.43
C LEU A 129 -4.93 7.87 -23.25
N TRP A 130 -4.96 8.54 -22.10
CA TRP A 130 -5.52 7.99 -20.87
C TRP A 130 -7.05 8.12 -20.86
N PHE A 131 -7.59 9.27 -21.22
CA PHE A 131 -9.02 9.57 -21.11
C PHE A 131 -9.78 9.54 -22.44
N GLY A 132 -9.09 9.38 -23.58
CA GLY A 132 -9.70 9.39 -24.92
C GLY A 132 -10.02 10.79 -25.46
N LYS A 133 -9.71 11.85 -24.70
CA LYS A 133 -9.96 13.24 -25.06
C LYS A 133 -8.98 14.17 -24.34
N LYS A 134 -8.67 15.32 -24.95
CA LYS A 134 -7.92 16.37 -24.25
C LYS A 134 -8.71 16.84 -23.03
N LYS A 135 -8.02 16.96 -21.90
CA LYS A 135 -8.58 17.54 -20.67
C LYS A 135 -7.70 18.69 -20.20
N SER A 136 -8.32 19.74 -19.65
CA SER A 136 -7.61 20.78 -18.91
C SER A 136 -7.13 20.25 -17.56
N ARG A 137 -6.18 20.97 -16.94
CA ARG A 137 -5.67 20.65 -15.61
C ARG A 137 -6.78 20.53 -14.56
N GLU A 138 -7.70 21.47 -14.55
CA GLU A 138 -8.82 21.52 -13.60
C GLU A 138 -9.69 20.26 -13.68
N LEU A 139 -10.04 19.80 -14.89
CA LEU A 139 -10.84 18.58 -15.09
C LEU A 139 -10.08 17.30 -14.72
N VAL A 140 -8.76 17.31 -14.87
CA VAL A 140 -7.88 16.22 -14.46
C VAL A 140 -7.81 16.16 -12.95
N GLU A 141 -7.62 17.29 -12.27
CA GLU A 141 -7.58 17.39 -10.80
C GLU A 141 -8.93 17.07 -10.14
N ASP A 142 -10.04 17.55 -10.69
CA ASP A 142 -11.39 17.30 -10.16
C ASP A 142 -11.74 15.80 -10.16
N SER A 143 -11.32 15.07 -11.20
CA SER A 143 -11.55 13.63 -11.31
C SER A 143 -10.43 12.76 -10.72
N PHE A 144 -9.41 13.40 -10.11
CA PHE A 144 -8.28 12.70 -9.50
C PHE A 144 -8.60 12.25 -8.08
N PHE A 145 -8.25 11.01 -7.76
CA PHE A 145 -8.30 10.45 -6.42
C PHE A 145 -6.92 10.58 -5.78
N PRO A 146 -6.70 11.55 -4.86
CA PRO A 146 -5.41 11.78 -4.26
C PRO A 146 -4.95 10.58 -3.44
N PHE A 147 -3.69 10.18 -3.62
CA PHE A 147 -3.07 9.15 -2.77
C PHE A 147 -2.53 9.73 -1.46
N ILE A 148 -2.33 11.05 -1.40
CA ILE A 148 -2.11 11.80 -0.16
C ILE A 148 -3.47 12.28 0.33
N LYS A 149 -3.91 11.76 1.47
CA LYS A 149 -5.23 12.05 2.05
C LYS A 149 -5.10 12.91 3.28
N TYR A 150 -5.60 14.13 3.19
CA TYR A 150 -5.78 14.98 4.36
C TYR A 150 -7.05 14.57 5.11
N PRO A 151 -7.04 14.64 6.45
CA PRO A 151 -8.26 14.51 7.24
C PRO A 151 -9.32 15.51 6.77
N LYS A 152 -10.60 15.20 6.97
CA LYS A 152 -11.69 16.15 6.67
C LYS A 152 -11.96 17.04 7.88
N VAL A 153 -12.30 18.32 7.63
CA VAL A 153 -12.75 19.24 8.69
C VAL A 153 -14.05 18.71 9.27
N LYS A 154 -14.14 18.65 10.59
CA LYS A 154 -15.36 18.28 11.31
C LYS A 154 -16.21 19.52 11.56
N ASP A 155 -17.51 19.43 11.35
CA ASP A 155 -18.46 20.46 11.74
C ASP A 155 -18.66 20.51 13.27
N VAL A 156 -19.48 21.45 13.74
CA VAL A 156 -19.82 21.61 15.18
C VAL A 156 -20.49 20.36 15.75
N SER A 157 -21.09 19.53 14.90
CA SER A 157 -21.75 18.27 15.24
C SER A 157 -20.81 17.05 15.17
N GLY A 158 -19.52 17.24 14.84
CA GLY A 158 -18.53 16.18 14.71
C GLY A 158 -18.51 15.45 13.36
N LYS A 159 -19.38 15.82 12.40
CA LYS A 159 -19.48 15.19 11.07
C LYS A 159 -18.49 15.79 10.08
N SER A 160 -17.99 14.96 9.15
CA SER A 160 -16.99 15.36 8.17
C SER A 160 -17.60 16.19 7.04
N THR A 161 -17.14 17.42 6.86
CA THR A 161 -17.70 18.41 5.91
C THR A 161 -17.29 18.22 4.44
N GLY A 162 -16.51 17.17 4.12
CA GLY A 162 -15.96 16.95 2.78
C GLY A 162 -14.75 17.82 2.43
N ILE A 163 -14.53 18.92 3.16
CA ILE A 163 -13.39 19.83 2.97
C ILE A 163 -12.14 19.22 3.62
N ALA A 164 -11.03 19.23 2.89
CA ALA A 164 -9.73 18.80 3.39
C ALA A 164 -9.18 19.78 4.44
N ASP A 165 -8.80 19.24 5.59
CA ASP A 165 -8.16 19.93 6.68
C ASP A 165 -6.63 19.88 6.51
N THR A 166 -6.06 20.95 5.96
CA THR A 166 -4.62 21.09 5.75
C THR A 166 -3.86 21.45 7.03
N SER A 167 -4.55 21.70 8.15
CA SER A 167 -3.91 21.95 9.44
C SER A 167 -3.39 20.67 10.10
N ARG A 168 -4.01 19.53 9.78
CA ARG A 168 -3.60 18.21 10.27
C ARG A 168 -2.75 17.48 9.24
N PRO A 169 -1.78 16.67 9.70
CA PRO A 169 -0.91 15.95 8.78
C PRO A 169 -1.70 14.93 7.95
N PRO A 170 -1.32 14.72 6.68
CA PRO A 170 -1.98 13.77 5.81
C PRO A 170 -1.60 12.31 6.13
N SER A 171 -2.18 11.40 5.38
CA SER A 171 -1.82 9.98 5.36
C SER A 171 -1.70 9.47 3.94
N ILE A 172 -0.97 8.38 3.76
CA ILE A 172 -0.94 7.61 2.51
C ILE A 172 -1.40 6.18 2.78
N SER A 173 -2.06 5.56 1.81
CA SER A 173 -2.50 4.17 1.92
C SER A 173 -1.85 3.31 0.84
N ALA A 174 -1.46 2.10 1.23
CA ALA A 174 -0.93 1.08 0.34
C ALA A 174 -1.74 -0.22 0.49
N LYS A 175 -1.91 -0.94 -0.62
CA LYS A 175 -2.51 -2.28 -0.60
C LYS A 175 -1.53 -3.28 0.00
N VAL A 176 -2.03 -4.19 0.83
CA VAL A 176 -1.31 -5.38 1.27
C VAL A 176 -1.70 -6.52 0.34
N PRO A 177 -0.81 -7.00 -0.54
CA PRO A 177 -1.18 -7.98 -1.56
C PRO A 177 -1.54 -9.33 -0.94
N ARG A 178 -2.74 -9.80 -1.23
CA ARG A 178 -3.25 -11.12 -0.89
C ARG A 178 -3.87 -11.73 -2.15
N TYR A 179 -3.50 -12.95 -2.45
CA TYR A 179 -3.99 -13.70 -3.60
C TYR A 179 -4.52 -15.04 -3.14
N GLU A 180 -5.71 -15.39 -3.64
CA GLU A 180 -6.26 -16.74 -3.49
C GLU A 180 -5.83 -17.57 -4.69
N ASN A 181 -5.19 -18.71 -4.43
CA ASN A 181 -4.76 -19.63 -5.47
C ASN A 181 -5.95 -20.53 -5.88
N PRO A 182 -5.93 -21.14 -7.08
CA PRO A 182 -7.01 -22.00 -7.55
C PRO A 182 -7.28 -23.24 -6.67
N ASP A 183 -6.33 -23.63 -5.83
CA ASP A 183 -6.46 -24.72 -4.86
C ASP A 183 -7.12 -24.29 -3.53
N GLY A 184 -7.54 -23.03 -3.42
CA GLY A 184 -8.10 -22.44 -2.21
C GLY A 184 -7.07 -21.95 -1.19
N SER A 185 -5.76 -22.11 -1.47
CA SER A 185 -4.71 -21.59 -0.58
C SER A 185 -4.54 -20.08 -0.71
N VAL A 186 -4.29 -19.40 0.41
CA VAL A 186 -4.07 -17.95 0.44
C VAL A 186 -2.58 -17.65 0.44
N ARG A 187 -2.13 -16.79 -0.47
CA ARG A 187 -0.76 -16.29 -0.54
C ARG A 187 -0.71 -14.79 -0.27
N TRP A 188 0.08 -14.40 0.72
CA TRP A 188 0.45 -13.01 0.95
C TRP A 188 1.76 -12.71 0.23
N GLU A 189 1.81 -11.63 -0.55
CA GLU A 189 3.03 -11.18 -1.25
C GLU A 189 3.60 -9.96 -0.50
N ILE A 190 4.15 -10.21 0.68
CA ILE A 190 4.80 -9.21 1.54
C ILE A 190 5.92 -9.89 2.35
N ASP A 191 7.05 -9.21 2.53
CA ASP A 191 8.12 -9.65 3.43
C ASP A 191 8.14 -8.82 4.72
N LEU A 192 8.06 -9.45 5.88
CA LEU A 192 8.16 -8.74 7.16
C LEU A 192 9.43 -9.12 7.90
N PHE A 193 10.06 -8.12 8.50
CA PHE A 193 11.29 -8.26 9.25
C PHE A 193 11.15 -7.66 10.66
N ASP A 194 11.86 -8.23 11.62
CA ASP A 194 12.04 -7.63 12.95
C ASP A 194 13.03 -6.46 12.90
N THR A 195 13.28 -5.81 14.04
CA THR A 195 14.23 -4.69 14.16
C THR A 195 15.70 -5.10 13.97
N ASN A 196 15.99 -6.40 13.97
CA ASN A 196 17.31 -6.96 13.71
C ASN A 196 17.44 -7.46 12.26
N TYR A 197 16.45 -7.17 11.40
CA TYR A 197 16.36 -7.62 10.01
C TYR A 197 16.23 -9.13 9.82
N ASN A 198 15.78 -9.86 10.85
CA ASN A 198 15.39 -11.26 10.70
C ASN A 198 13.99 -11.34 10.08
N GLN A 199 13.82 -12.23 9.12
CA GLN A 199 12.55 -12.43 8.45
C GLN A 199 11.55 -13.11 9.39
N ILE A 200 10.42 -12.44 9.65
CA ILE A 200 9.31 -12.95 10.46
C ILE A 200 8.11 -13.37 9.59
N PHE A 201 8.06 -12.91 8.34
CA PHE A 201 7.07 -13.34 7.36
C PHE A 201 7.67 -13.45 5.95
N PRO A 202 7.31 -14.47 5.13
CA PRO A 202 6.51 -15.65 5.44
C PRO A 202 6.96 -16.43 6.68
N SER A 203 5.98 -16.84 7.50
CA SER A 203 6.20 -17.65 8.70
C SER A 203 6.15 -19.14 8.36
N SER A 204 6.82 -19.98 9.15
CA SER A 204 6.66 -21.44 9.09
C SER A 204 5.31 -21.89 9.64
N ASP A 205 4.67 -21.07 10.48
CA ASP A 205 3.34 -21.33 11.02
C ASP A 205 2.28 -20.85 10.00
N PRO A 206 1.42 -21.76 9.49
CA PRO A 206 0.40 -21.42 8.50
C PRO A 206 -0.70 -20.49 9.03
N ASP A 207 -0.90 -20.42 10.36
CA ASP A 207 -1.95 -19.60 10.97
C ASP A 207 -1.50 -18.15 11.18
N VAL A 208 -0.20 -17.87 11.04
CA VAL A 208 0.36 -16.52 11.21
C VAL A 208 0.21 -15.73 9.92
N THR A 209 -0.52 -14.60 9.99
CA THR A 209 -0.69 -13.70 8.85
C THR A 209 0.04 -12.37 9.05
N PRO A 210 0.27 -11.58 7.98
CA PRO A 210 0.81 -10.23 8.11
C PRO A 210 -0.05 -9.30 8.97
N VAL A 211 -1.35 -9.57 9.11
CA VAL A 211 -2.28 -8.79 9.94
C VAL A 211 -1.92 -8.91 11.41
N ASP A 212 -1.54 -10.11 11.85
CA ASP A 212 -1.16 -10.41 13.24
C ASP A 212 0.20 -9.82 13.59
N LEU A 213 1.10 -9.80 12.61
CA LEU A 213 2.49 -9.37 12.78
C LEU A 213 2.69 -7.86 12.75
N ILE A 214 1.71 -7.08 12.26
CA ILE A 214 1.75 -5.62 12.21
C ILE A 214 0.79 -5.05 13.27
N PRO A 215 1.28 -4.72 14.48
CA PRO A 215 0.42 -4.26 15.55
C PRO A 215 -0.24 -2.91 15.21
N LYS A 216 -1.48 -2.71 15.66
CA LYS A 216 -2.12 -1.40 15.62
C LYS A 216 -1.34 -0.39 16.45
N LEU A 217 -1.35 0.87 16.06
CA LEU A 217 -0.63 1.97 16.73
C LEU A 217 0.88 1.70 16.85
N SER A 218 1.46 1.06 15.84
CA SER A 218 2.90 0.81 15.77
C SER A 218 3.58 1.75 14.78
N LYS A 219 4.91 1.81 14.87
CA LYS A 219 5.75 2.48 13.87
C LYS A 219 6.42 1.43 13.01
N ILE A 220 6.38 1.62 11.69
CA ILE A 220 7.00 0.72 10.71
C ILE A 220 7.77 1.52 9.66
N ALA A 221 8.79 0.91 9.08
CA ALA A 221 9.44 1.41 7.88
C ALA A 221 9.15 0.42 6.75
N CYS A 222 8.66 0.91 5.62
CA CYS A 222 8.14 0.07 4.55
C CYS A 222 8.94 0.27 3.27
N THR A 223 8.88 -0.71 2.36
CA THR A 223 9.14 -0.48 0.95
C THR A 223 7.81 -0.49 0.20
N LEU A 224 7.52 0.64 -0.45
CA LEU A 224 6.32 0.84 -1.26
C LEU A 224 6.66 0.65 -2.73
N GLN A 225 5.81 -0.09 -3.44
CA GLN A 225 5.84 -0.21 -4.89
C GLN A 225 4.68 0.57 -5.50
N CYS A 226 4.99 1.46 -6.43
CA CYS A 226 3.97 2.08 -7.27
C CYS A 226 3.46 1.03 -8.26
N THR A 227 2.21 0.60 -8.09
CA THR A 227 1.56 -0.37 -8.98
C THR A 227 1.26 0.25 -10.34
N GLY A 228 0.89 1.52 -10.35
CA GLY A 228 0.56 2.27 -11.55
C GLY A 228 -0.68 3.14 -11.38
N ILE A 229 -1.09 3.75 -12.49
CA ILE A 229 -2.27 4.59 -12.59
C ILE A 229 -3.45 3.74 -13.05
N TRP A 230 -4.60 3.95 -12.44
CA TRP A 230 -5.86 3.37 -12.85
C TRP A 230 -6.79 4.50 -13.31
N VAL A 231 -7.52 4.25 -14.39
CA VAL A 231 -8.56 5.14 -14.92
C VAL A 231 -9.86 4.34 -14.98
N GLY A 232 -10.84 4.74 -14.19
CA GLY A 232 -12.17 4.15 -14.15
C GLY A 232 -13.25 5.15 -14.57
N GLY A 233 -14.52 4.71 -14.53
CA GLY A 233 -15.65 5.56 -14.90
C GLY A 233 -15.87 6.75 -13.97
N LYS A 234 -15.57 6.61 -12.67
CA LYS A 234 -15.76 7.66 -11.66
C LYS A 234 -14.56 8.61 -11.51
N GLY A 235 -13.45 8.34 -12.18
CA GLY A 235 -12.22 9.13 -12.09
C GLY A 235 -10.98 8.25 -12.16
N TRP A 236 -9.86 8.78 -11.70
CA TRP A 236 -8.55 8.15 -11.88
C TRP A 236 -7.63 8.39 -10.70
N GLY A 237 -6.59 7.57 -10.54
CA GLY A 237 -5.64 7.75 -9.45
C GLY A 237 -4.43 6.82 -9.57
N LEU A 238 -3.59 6.86 -8.56
CA LEU A 238 -2.39 6.02 -8.47
C LEU A 238 -2.51 5.06 -7.29
N THR A 239 -2.07 3.82 -7.46
CA THR A 239 -2.09 2.81 -6.39
C THR A 239 -0.69 2.44 -5.94
N TRP A 240 -0.49 2.46 -4.63
CA TRP A 240 0.68 1.89 -3.96
C TRP A 240 0.36 0.51 -3.41
N LYS A 241 1.33 -0.40 -3.44
CA LYS A 241 1.32 -1.64 -2.67
C LYS A 241 2.54 -1.70 -1.77
N ILE A 242 2.42 -2.31 -0.60
CA ILE A 242 3.58 -2.62 0.23
C ILE A 242 4.22 -3.92 -0.27
N ILE A 243 5.55 -3.95 -0.35
CA ILE A 243 6.29 -5.18 -0.69
C ILE A 243 7.01 -5.76 0.52
N GLY A 244 7.34 -4.94 1.51
CA GLY A 244 7.89 -5.41 2.77
C GLY A 244 8.01 -4.31 3.81
N ALA A 245 8.19 -4.70 5.06
CA ALA A 245 8.32 -3.78 6.18
C ALA A 245 9.22 -4.31 7.29
N VAL A 246 9.88 -3.39 7.98
CA VAL A 246 10.48 -3.62 9.30
C VAL A 246 9.45 -3.24 10.34
N VAL A 247 9.16 -4.17 11.25
CA VAL A 247 8.09 -4.04 12.25
C VAL A 247 8.65 -4.37 13.63
N LYS A 248 8.30 -3.53 14.60
CA LYS A 248 8.47 -3.88 16.01
C LYS A 248 7.21 -4.60 16.49
N GLN A 249 7.30 -5.92 16.62
CA GLN A 249 6.21 -6.71 17.20
C GLN A 249 5.96 -6.23 18.65
N ARG A 250 4.68 -6.14 19.04
CA ARG A 250 4.36 -6.02 20.46
C ARG A 250 4.58 -7.40 21.07
N ILE A 251 5.75 -7.60 21.66
CA ILE A 251 5.91 -8.66 22.65
C ILE A 251 4.96 -8.26 23.78
N GLN A 252 3.80 -8.91 23.86
CA GLN A 252 3.04 -8.89 25.10
C GLN A 252 3.90 -9.70 26.06
N GLU A 253 4.68 -9.02 26.91
CA GLU A 253 5.18 -9.66 28.11
C GLU A 253 3.93 -10.08 28.88
N ASP A 254 3.61 -11.38 28.83
CA ASP A 254 2.49 -11.90 29.58
C ASP A 254 2.81 -11.72 31.06
N VAL A 255 2.20 -10.70 31.68
CA VAL A 255 2.29 -10.40 33.11
C VAL A 255 1.56 -11.49 33.91
N ARG A 256 0.84 -12.40 33.26
CA ARG A 256 0.14 -13.51 33.91
C ARG A 256 1.14 -14.64 34.22
N GLY A 257 1.08 -15.14 35.45
CA GLY A 257 1.94 -16.23 35.94
C GLY A 257 3.11 -15.79 36.81
N VAL A 258 3.41 -14.48 36.87
CA VAL A 258 4.38 -13.90 37.81
C VAL A 258 3.67 -12.84 38.65
N CYS A 259 3.66 -13.00 39.97
CA CYS A 259 3.11 -11.98 40.87
C CYS A 259 4.07 -10.78 40.92
N HIS A 260 3.74 -9.71 40.18
CA HIS A 260 4.50 -8.45 40.19
C HIS A 260 4.11 -7.52 41.35
N ILE A 261 3.13 -7.93 42.16
CA ILE A 261 2.72 -7.20 43.36
C ILE A 261 3.74 -7.48 44.46
N LYS A 262 4.56 -6.48 44.78
CA LYS A 262 5.45 -6.53 45.95
C LYS A 262 4.66 -6.11 47.18
N LEU A 263 4.24 -7.07 47.99
CA LEU A 263 3.70 -6.76 49.32
C LEU A 263 4.82 -6.30 50.24
N THR A 264 4.60 -5.22 50.98
CA THR A 264 5.50 -4.83 52.07
C THR A 264 5.36 -5.81 53.22
N ASP A 265 6.33 -5.85 54.14
CA ASP A 265 6.24 -6.77 55.29
C ASP A 265 5.09 -6.41 56.24
N THR A 266 4.59 -5.17 56.18
CA THR A 266 3.36 -4.74 56.86
C THR A 266 2.13 -5.35 56.19
N ASP A 267 2.00 -5.22 54.87
CA ASP A 267 0.85 -5.75 54.12
C ASP A 267 0.77 -7.28 54.21
N LYS A 268 1.92 -7.97 54.22
CA LYS A 268 1.98 -9.42 54.44
C LYS A 268 1.46 -9.82 55.81
N LYS A 269 1.72 -9.02 56.85
CA LYS A 269 1.25 -9.30 58.22
C LYS A 269 -0.25 -9.08 58.33
N GLU A 270 -0.76 -7.99 57.75
CA GLU A 270 -2.19 -7.69 57.76
C GLU A 270 -3.00 -8.74 56.98
N LEU A 271 -2.54 -9.12 55.79
CA LEU A 271 -3.19 -10.13 54.95
C LEU A 271 -3.22 -11.51 55.63
N ASN A 272 -2.15 -11.92 56.29
CA ASN A 272 -2.12 -13.19 57.04
C ASN A 272 -2.91 -13.13 58.36
N SER A 273 -3.08 -11.95 58.97
CA SER A 273 -3.88 -11.79 60.20
C SER A 273 -5.39 -11.72 59.93
N SER A 274 -5.79 -11.35 58.71
CA SER A 274 -7.20 -11.27 58.31
C SER A 274 -7.89 -12.64 58.14
N MET A 275 -7.14 -13.75 58.20
CA MET A 275 -7.69 -15.09 58.37
C MET A 275 -7.50 -15.55 59.82
N SER A 276 -8.47 -15.24 60.68
CA SER A 276 -8.61 -15.92 61.97
C SER A 276 -9.50 -17.16 61.82
N PRO A 277 -9.13 -18.32 62.38
CA PRO A 277 -9.97 -19.51 62.42
C PRO A 277 -11.06 -19.34 63.48
N GLU A 278 -12.33 -19.43 63.11
CA GLU A 278 -13.37 -19.74 64.09
C GLU A 278 -13.32 -21.23 64.43
N ASN A 279 -12.66 -21.49 65.56
CA ASN A 279 -12.97 -22.51 66.58
C ASN A 279 -12.96 -24.01 66.21
N GLU A 280 -11.98 -24.73 66.76
CA GLU A 280 -12.10 -26.16 67.11
C GLU A 280 -13.02 -26.33 68.33
N GLU A 281 -13.98 -27.26 68.23
CA GLU A 281 -14.51 -28.20 69.26
C GLU A 281 -16.01 -28.50 69.06
N ARG A 282 -16.34 -29.53 68.26
CA ARG A 282 -17.40 -30.51 68.59
C ARG A 282 -17.33 -31.74 67.67
N GLU A 283 -17.18 -32.92 68.30
CA GLU A 283 -17.28 -34.27 67.73
C GLU A 283 -18.72 -34.60 67.19
N PRO A 284 -18.88 -35.70 66.42
CA PRO A 284 -19.74 -35.75 65.24
C PRO A 284 -21.14 -36.31 65.49
N GLU A 285 -22.16 -35.73 64.86
CA GLU A 285 -23.45 -36.41 64.68
C GLU A 285 -24.20 -35.93 63.42
N SER A 286 -24.52 -36.92 62.59
CA SER A 286 -25.75 -37.11 61.80
C SER A 286 -26.32 -36.01 60.86
N GLU A 287 -26.27 -36.39 59.57
CA GLU A 287 -27.27 -36.20 58.49
C GLU A 287 -27.54 -34.79 57.89
N PRO A 288 -27.53 -34.66 56.54
CA PRO A 288 -27.81 -33.40 55.86
C PRO A 288 -29.31 -33.19 55.66
N VAL A 289 -29.87 -32.18 56.36
CA VAL A 289 -31.19 -31.62 56.05
C VAL A 289 -31.07 -30.51 55.01
N ALA A 290 -31.85 -30.64 53.95
CA ALA A 290 -31.97 -29.73 52.82
C ALA A 290 -32.52 -28.34 53.19
N ARG A 291 -32.01 -27.27 52.55
CA ARG A 291 -32.81 -26.15 52.00
C ARG A 291 -31.95 -25.10 51.27
N ALA A 292 -32.18 -24.99 49.95
CA ALA A 292 -32.67 -23.83 49.19
C ALA A 292 -31.99 -22.41 49.32
N PRO A 293 -32.17 -21.53 48.31
CA PRO A 293 -31.09 -20.75 47.70
C PRO A 293 -30.98 -19.30 48.18
N VAL A 294 -29.81 -18.68 48.03
CA VAL A 294 -29.61 -17.25 48.32
C VAL A 294 -29.12 -16.48 47.07
N LYS A 295 -30.06 -15.67 46.56
CA LYS A 295 -29.99 -14.39 45.83
C LYS A 295 -28.70 -14.00 45.08
N LYS A 296 -28.85 -13.94 43.75
CA LYS A 296 -28.01 -13.15 42.82
C LYS A 296 -28.21 -11.65 43.10
N VAL A 297 -27.11 -10.93 43.29
CA VAL A 297 -27.07 -9.46 43.21
C VAL A 297 -26.53 -9.09 41.84
N SER A 298 -27.27 -8.22 41.15
CA SER A 298 -27.06 -7.72 39.81
C SER A 298 -25.84 -6.80 39.74
N VAL A 299 -24.91 -7.09 38.82
CA VAL A 299 -23.85 -6.16 38.42
C VAL A 299 -24.35 -5.33 37.25
N ILE A 300 -24.33 -4.02 37.45
CA ILE A 300 -24.64 -2.99 36.45
C ILE A 300 -23.50 -3.00 35.42
N GLN A 301 -23.80 -3.38 34.18
CA GLN A 301 -22.91 -3.21 33.04
C GLN A 301 -23.01 -1.76 32.55
N THR A 302 -21.94 -0.98 32.72
CA THR A 302 -21.71 0.24 31.95
C THR A 302 -21.39 -0.16 30.51
N ALA A 303 -22.40 -0.06 29.64
CA ALA A 303 -22.25 -0.10 28.20
C ALA A 303 -21.68 1.24 27.71
N VAL A 304 -20.57 1.19 26.99
CA VAL A 304 -20.09 2.29 26.15
C VAL A 304 -20.46 1.90 24.73
N GLU A 305 -21.41 2.63 24.15
CA GLU A 305 -21.81 2.51 22.75
C GLU A 305 -20.67 3.03 21.87
N ASP A 306 -19.99 2.11 21.19
CA ASP A 306 -19.14 2.44 20.04
C ASP A 306 -20.04 2.44 18.80
N SER A 307 -20.44 3.64 18.41
CA SER A 307 -21.25 3.91 17.23
C SER A 307 -20.32 4.35 16.10
N ASP A 308 -20.04 3.47 15.15
CA ASP A 308 -19.52 3.83 13.83
C ASP A 308 -20.12 2.89 12.77
N ASP A 309 -21.37 3.20 12.42
CA ASP A 309 -22.10 2.72 11.25
C ASP A 309 -22.21 3.93 10.31
N GLU A 310 -21.65 3.87 9.11
CA GLU A 310 -22.18 4.65 7.99
C GLU A 310 -22.13 3.89 6.67
N VAL A 311 -23.31 3.36 6.36
CA VAL A 311 -23.92 3.14 5.05
C VAL A 311 -23.63 4.29 4.06
N GLU A 312 -23.18 3.92 2.86
CA GLU A 312 -23.05 4.81 1.71
C GLU A 312 -24.41 5.41 1.30
N THR A 313 -24.64 6.70 1.60
CA THR A 313 -25.80 7.41 1.07
C THR A 313 -25.49 8.05 -0.28
N LYS A 314 -26.23 7.58 -1.28
CA LYS A 314 -26.30 8.04 -2.67
C LYS A 314 -26.71 9.52 -2.70
N THR A 315 -25.89 10.38 -3.31
CA THR A 315 -26.33 11.71 -3.74
C THR A 315 -26.87 11.59 -5.17
N SER A 316 -28.20 11.59 -5.30
CA SER A 316 -28.90 11.86 -6.56
C SER A 316 -29.28 13.34 -6.55
N ALA A 317 -28.56 14.15 -7.31
CA ALA A 317 -28.99 15.50 -7.64
C ALA A 317 -29.85 15.41 -8.91
N ALA A 318 -31.16 15.55 -8.74
CA ALA A 318 -32.11 15.72 -9.82
C ALA A 318 -31.86 17.06 -10.51
N ILE A 319 -31.46 17.02 -11.78
CA ILE A 319 -31.62 18.13 -12.72
C ILE A 319 -32.87 17.79 -13.53
N GLN A 320 -33.89 18.65 -13.42
CA GLN A 320 -35.08 18.63 -14.25
C GLN A 320 -34.68 19.08 -15.67
N GLU A 321 -34.77 18.19 -16.65
CA GLU A 321 -34.87 18.56 -18.06
C GLU A 321 -36.35 18.72 -18.42
N PRO A 322 -36.77 19.82 -19.06
CA PRO A 322 -38.11 19.93 -19.62
C PRO A 322 -38.20 19.18 -20.95
N ASP A 323 -39.32 18.49 -21.13
CA ASP A 323 -39.82 17.90 -22.37
C ASP A 323 -39.50 18.74 -23.61
N THR A 324 -38.99 18.10 -24.66
CA THR A 324 -39.22 18.57 -26.03
C THR A 324 -39.60 17.40 -26.92
N GLU A 325 -40.74 17.63 -27.55
CA GLU A 325 -41.61 16.79 -28.33
C GLU A 325 -40.94 16.20 -29.58
N SER A 326 -41.30 14.95 -29.85
CA SER A 326 -40.91 14.17 -31.01
C SER A 326 -41.45 14.76 -32.32
N THR A 327 -40.61 14.85 -33.35
CA THR A 327 -41.06 14.85 -34.75
C THR A 327 -40.10 13.97 -35.56
N PRO A 328 -40.58 13.04 -36.40
CA PRO A 328 -39.77 11.98 -37.01
C PRO A 328 -39.05 12.46 -38.28
N GLU A 329 -37.82 12.00 -38.48
CA GLU A 329 -37.06 12.16 -39.72
C GLU A 329 -36.85 10.77 -40.38
N PRO A 330 -36.96 10.66 -41.72
CA PRO A 330 -37.37 9.41 -42.35
C PRO A 330 -36.22 8.44 -42.67
N GLU A 331 -36.64 7.19 -42.72
CA GLU A 331 -35.99 5.98 -43.22
C GLU A 331 -35.45 6.15 -44.66
N VAL A 332 -34.18 5.82 -44.87
CA VAL A 332 -33.60 5.69 -46.22
C VAL A 332 -32.95 4.31 -46.32
N GLU A 333 -33.64 3.41 -47.00
CA GLU A 333 -33.14 2.12 -47.48
C GLU A 333 -32.39 2.26 -48.84
N PRO A 334 -31.60 1.25 -49.24
CA PRO A 334 -30.35 1.43 -49.98
C PRO A 334 -30.51 1.36 -51.51
N VAL A 335 -29.68 2.11 -52.24
CA VAL A 335 -29.53 1.97 -53.70
C VAL A 335 -28.25 1.24 -54.04
N SER A 336 -28.43 0.06 -54.64
CA SER A 336 -27.46 -0.73 -55.37
C SER A 336 -27.29 -0.22 -56.81
N GLU A 337 -26.07 -0.07 -57.32
CA GLU A 337 -25.74 -0.45 -58.71
C GLU A 337 -24.22 -0.55 -59.01
N ALA A 338 -23.86 -1.75 -59.47
CA ALA A 338 -22.92 -2.16 -60.53
C ALA A 338 -21.46 -1.64 -60.67
N LYS A 339 -20.59 -2.65 -60.86
CA LYS A 339 -19.15 -2.68 -61.22
C LYS A 339 -18.81 -1.94 -62.54
N PRO A 340 -17.51 -1.65 -62.79
CA PRO A 340 -16.76 -2.59 -63.63
C PRO A 340 -15.39 -3.00 -63.08
N ALA A 341 -14.96 -4.19 -63.51
CA ALA A 341 -13.73 -4.87 -63.14
C ALA A 341 -12.49 -4.38 -63.92
N VAL A 342 -11.33 -4.28 -63.27
CA VAL A 342 -10.00 -4.44 -63.90
C VAL A 342 -9.01 -5.06 -62.88
N THR A 343 -8.61 -6.30 -63.21
CA THR A 343 -7.41 -7.10 -62.93
C THR A 343 -6.45 -6.83 -61.75
N GLU A 344 -6.18 -7.93 -61.03
CA GLU A 344 -5.09 -8.19 -60.09
C GLU A 344 -3.68 -7.90 -60.65
N ALA A 345 -2.83 -7.29 -59.82
CA ALA A 345 -1.38 -7.40 -59.91
C ALA A 345 -0.80 -7.76 -58.53
N LYS A 346 -0.26 -8.97 -58.47
CA LYS A 346 0.44 -9.60 -57.35
C LYS A 346 1.82 -8.93 -57.12
N PRO A 347 2.22 -8.60 -55.88
CA PRO A 347 3.52 -8.01 -55.60
C PRO A 347 4.65 -9.06 -55.58
N GLU A 348 5.78 -8.70 -56.20
CA GLU A 348 7.04 -9.44 -56.25
C GLU A 348 7.74 -9.51 -54.88
N PRO A 349 8.48 -10.61 -54.58
CA PRO A 349 9.26 -10.75 -53.37
C PRO A 349 10.63 -10.06 -53.48
N VAL A 350 10.94 -9.21 -52.50
CA VAL A 350 12.24 -8.54 -52.32
C VAL A 350 13.30 -9.56 -51.89
N ALA A 351 14.40 -9.58 -52.64
CA ALA A 351 15.54 -10.47 -52.46
C ALA A 351 16.35 -10.17 -51.17
N GLU A 352 16.70 -11.26 -50.48
CA GLU A 352 17.59 -11.28 -49.32
C GLU A 352 19.05 -11.00 -49.70
N VAL A 353 19.72 -10.21 -48.86
CA VAL A 353 21.14 -9.90 -48.92
C VAL A 353 21.95 -11.04 -48.25
N PRO A 354 22.91 -11.69 -48.92
CA PRO A 354 23.69 -12.76 -48.29
C PRO A 354 24.80 -12.20 -47.38
N LYS A 355 24.81 -12.68 -46.14
CA LYS A 355 25.86 -12.45 -45.14
C LYS A 355 27.16 -13.19 -45.53
N LYS A 356 28.28 -12.46 -45.53
CA LYS A 356 29.65 -13.00 -45.60
C LYS A 356 29.95 -13.89 -44.39
N VAL A 357 30.23 -15.17 -44.63
CA VAL A 357 30.78 -16.11 -43.65
C VAL A 357 32.31 -16.10 -43.76
N VAL A 358 33.00 -15.71 -42.69
CA VAL A 358 34.45 -15.78 -42.55
C VAL A 358 34.82 -17.19 -42.08
N LYS A 359 35.57 -17.94 -42.91
CA LYS A 359 36.15 -19.24 -42.55
C LYS A 359 37.24 -19.06 -41.48
N LYS A 360 37.06 -19.69 -40.32
CA LYS A 360 38.11 -19.89 -39.31
C LYS A 360 38.80 -21.22 -39.59
N VAL A 361 40.10 -21.15 -39.89
CA VAL A 361 41.00 -22.30 -40.09
C VAL A 361 41.30 -22.95 -38.74
N VAL A 362 40.99 -24.24 -38.60
CA VAL A 362 41.49 -25.07 -37.50
C VAL A 362 42.74 -25.79 -37.99
N LYS A 363 43.89 -25.44 -37.41
CA LYS A 363 45.16 -26.17 -37.55
C LYS A 363 45.11 -27.36 -36.58
N LYS A 364 45.14 -28.57 -37.12
CA LYS A 364 45.52 -29.79 -36.40
C LYS A 364 47.02 -29.97 -36.65
N LYS A 365 47.83 -30.01 -35.59
CA LYS A 365 49.22 -30.48 -35.62
C LYS A 365 49.27 -31.73 -34.73
N GLU A 366 50.06 -32.69 -35.19
CA GLU A 366 50.49 -33.92 -34.52
C GLU A 366 50.86 -33.74 -33.05
#